data_AF-A0A2X1PWC2-F1
#
_entry.id   AF-A0A2X1PWC2-F1
#
_cell.length_a   1.000
_cell.length_b   1.000
_cell.length_c   1.000
_cell.angle_alpha   90.00
_cell.angle_beta   90.00
_cell.angle_gamma   90.00
#
_symmetry.space_group_name_H-M   'P 1'
#
loop_
_entity.id
_entity.type
_entity.pdbx_description
1 polymer ?
#
loop_
_entity_poly.entity_id
_entity_poly.type
_entity_poly.pdbx_seq_one_letter_code
_entity_poly.pdbx_strand_id
1 'polypeptide(L)'
;MDFFRPFVDFEQINDEQLSRLQGKYERPTTWIVPAKSTTPHFLTGKFDSIAVRLCDHSSVKALCELVGFALTSTSANLTGEPPCRIADEVRSQFGADFPVLDEIVGDARNPSEIRDLRTNQLFRQG
;
A
#
# COMPACT_ATOMS: atom_id res chain seq x y z
N MET A 1 -10.13 -7.62 1.12
CA MET A 1 -9.63 -8.21 -0.14
C MET A 1 -10.44 -7.74 -1.35
N ASP A 2 -11.76 -7.59 -1.22
CA ASP A 2 -12.61 -7.23 -2.37
C ASP A 2 -12.21 -5.94 -3.07
N PHE A 3 -11.71 -4.95 -2.33
CA PHE A 3 -11.20 -3.70 -2.90
C PHE A 3 -10.00 -3.89 -3.85
N PHE A 4 -9.29 -5.02 -3.80
CA PHE A 4 -8.21 -5.34 -4.73
C PHE A 4 -8.67 -6.12 -5.97
N ARG A 5 -9.89 -6.69 -5.98
CA ARG A 5 -10.41 -7.49 -7.12
C ARG A 5 -10.38 -6.78 -8.47
N PRO A 6 -10.54 -5.45 -8.58
CA PRO A 6 -10.42 -4.78 -9.88
C PRO A 6 -9.01 -4.85 -10.47
N PHE A 7 -7.99 -5.06 -9.64
CA PHE A 7 -6.58 -4.90 -10.02
C PHE A 7 -5.77 -6.19 -9.98
N VAL A 8 -6.04 -7.03 -8.98
CA VAL A 8 -5.28 -8.25 -8.70
C VAL A 8 -5.93 -9.43 -9.41
N ASP A 9 -5.11 -10.22 -10.10
CA ASP A 9 -5.53 -11.47 -10.70
C ASP A 9 -5.44 -12.61 -9.68
N PHE A 10 -6.52 -12.79 -8.94
CA PHE A 10 -6.64 -13.84 -7.93
C PHE A 10 -6.73 -15.25 -8.52
N GLU A 11 -6.99 -15.42 -9.82
CA GLU A 11 -6.97 -16.73 -10.47
C GLU A 11 -5.53 -17.29 -10.56
N GLN A 12 -4.54 -16.39 -10.49
CA GLN A 12 -3.13 -16.74 -10.47
C GLN A 12 -2.53 -16.83 -9.05
N ILE A 13 -3.37 -16.83 -8.01
CA ILE A 13 -2.96 -16.90 -6.60
C ILE A 13 -3.52 -18.18 -5.99
N ASN A 14 -2.63 -19.07 -5.51
CA ASN A 14 -3.05 -20.28 -4.81
C ASN A 14 -3.36 -20.02 -3.32
N ASP A 15 -3.90 -21.03 -2.62
CA ASP A 15 -4.32 -20.88 -1.22
C ASP A 15 -3.18 -20.52 -0.27
N GLU A 16 -1.97 -21.03 -0.51
CA GLU A 16 -0.78 -20.70 0.29
C GLU A 16 -0.40 -19.22 0.13
N GLN A 17 -0.37 -18.75 -1.12
CA GLN A 17 -0.09 -17.35 -1.46
C GLN A 17 -1.20 -16.44 -0.94
N LEU A 18 -2.46 -16.83 -1.03
CA LEU A 18 -3.58 -16.06 -0.46
C LEU A 18 -3.44 -15.94 1.07
N SER A 19 -3.07 -17.04 1.74
CA SER A 19 -2.81 -17.05 3.18
C SER A 19 -1.65 -16.12 3.56
N ARG A 20 -0.59 -16.04 2.75
CA ARG A 20 0.49 -15.05 2.94
C ARG A 20 0.00 -13.62 2.74
N LEU A 21 -0.77 -13.37 1.69
CA LEU A 21 -1.30 -12.04 1.40
C LEU A 21 -2.23 -11.52 2.52
N GLN A 22 -2.96 -12.42 3.17
CA GLN A 22 -3.87 -12.12 4.30
C GLN A 22 -3.19 -12.21 5.68
N GLY A 23 -1.92 -12.63 5.71
CA GLY A 23 -1.18 -12.82 6.95
C GLY A 23 -0.97 -11.50 7.69
N LYS A 24 -0.82 -11.61 9.02
CA LYS A 24 -0.38 -10.51 9.87
C LYS A 24 1.12 -10.63 10.09
N TYR A 25 1.81 -9.51 9.96
CA TYR A 25 3.26 -9.43 10.05
C TYR A 25 3.65 -8.36 11.07
N GLU A 26 4.75 -8.57 11.78
CA GLU A 26 5.28 -7.58 12.74
C GLU A 26 5.63 -6.25 12.06
N ARG A 27 6.02 -6.31 10.79
CA ARG A 27 6.33 -5.15 9.96
C ARG A 27 5.27 -5.00 8.87
N PRO A 28 4.92 -3.76 8.47
CA PRO A 28 4.06 -3.55 7.32
C PRO A 28 4.66 -4.21 6.07
N THR A 29 3.92 -5.13 5.46
CA THR A 29 4.39 -5.89 4.29
C THR A 29 3.60 -5.51 3.05
N THR A 30 4.30 -5.17 1.98
CA THR A 30 3.75 -4.94 0.65
C THR A 30 4.10 -6.14 -0.24
N TRP A 31 3.11 -6.70 -0.90
CA TRP A 31 3.25 -7.85 -1.77
C TRP A 31 3.17 -7.44 -3.23
N ILE A 32 4.13 -7.87 -4.03
CA ILE A 32 4.03 -7.86 -5.49
C ILE A 32 3.18 -9.06 -5.88
N VAL A 33 2.05 -8.80 -6.53
CA VAL A 33 1.05 -9.78 -6.91
C VAL A 33 0.73 -9.70 -8.41
N PRO A 34 0.20 -10.77 -9.02
CA PRO A 34 -0.23 -10.74 -10.42
C PRO A 34 -1.31 -9.66 -10.62
N ALA A 35 -1.15 -8.83 -11.65
CA ALA A 35 -2.16 -7.85 -12.02
C ALA A 35 -3.06 -8.41 -13.13
N LYS A 36 -4.33 -8.01 -13.13
CA LYS A 36 -5.21 -8.23 -14.28
C LYS A 36 -4.67 -7.49 -15.51
N SER A 37 -4.88 -8.05 -16.70
CA SER A 37 -4.55 -7.38 -17.96
C SER A 37 -5.32 -6.08 -18.18
N THR A 38 -6.46 -5.92 -17.49
CA THR A 38 -7.27 -4.69 -17.51
C THR A 38 -6.79 -3.63 -16.52
N THR A 39 -5.82 -3.94 -15.65
CA THR A 39 -5.26 -2.97 -14.71
C THR A 39 -4.54 -1.87 -15.48
N PRO A 40 -4.85 -0.58 -15.22
CA PRO A 40 -4.22 0.51 -15.94
C PRO A 40 -2.70 0.51 -15.83
N HIS A 41 -2.02 0.73 -16.96
CA HIS A 41 -0.56 0.73 -17.04
C HIS A 41 0.10 1.80 -16.15
N PHE A 42 -0.59 2.90 -15.85
CA PHE A 42 -0.08 3.91 -14.93
C PHE A 42 -0.02 3.43 -13.47
N LEU A 43 -0.66 2.31 -13.13
CA LEU A 43 -0.56 1.67 -11.81
C LEU A 43 0.53 0.59 -11.79
N THR A 44 0.68 -0.20 -12.86
CA THR A 44 1.66 -1.30 -12.91
C THR A 44 3.02 -0.86 -13.43
N GLY A 45 3.09 0.28 -14.12
CA GLY A 45 4.23 0.65 -14.93
C GLY A 45 4.54 -0.44 -15.96
N LYS A 46 5.82 -0.70 -16.21
CA LYS A 46 6.29 -1.70 -17.19
C LYS A 46 6.03 -3.17 -16.84
N PHE A 47 5.37 -3.47 -15.72
CA PHE A 47 5.18 -4.82 -15.21
C PHE A 47 3.76 -5.35 -15.45
N ASP A 48 3.61 -6.68 -15.40
CA ASP A 48 2.35 -7.42 -15.37
C ASP A 48 1.89 -7.74 -13.93
N SER A 49 2.51 -7.07 -12.95
CA SER A 49 2.26 -7.20 -11.53
C SER A 49 1.95 -5.85 -10.90
N ILE A 50 1.33 -5.90 -9.72
CA ILE A 50 0.99 -4.72 -8.93
C ILE A 50 1.42 -4.94 -7.47
N ALA A 51 1.93 -3.88 -6.84
CA ALA A 51 2.26 -3.89 -5.42
C ALA A 51 1.00 -3.54 -4.61
N VAL A 52 0.60 -4.42 -3.69
CA VAL A 52 -0.54 -4.21 -2.80
C VAL A 52 -0.13 -4.40 -1.33
N ARG A 53 -0.79 -3.67 -0.44
CA ARG A 53 -0.60 -3.80 1.01
C ARG A 53 -1.96 -3.90 1.67
N LEU A 54 -2.20 -4.99 2.38
CA LEU A 54 -3.32 -5.09 3.30
C LEU A 54 -2.94 -4.30 4.56
N CYS A 55 -3.58 -3.15 4.77
CA CYS A 55 -3.25 -2.24 5.87
C CYS A 55 -4.14 -2.50 7.07
N ASP A 56 -3.52 -2.66 8.25
CA ASP A 56 -4.23 -2.87 9.52
C ASP A 56 -4.51 -1.56 10.29
N HIS A 57 -4.09 -0.40 9.75
CA HIS A 57 -4.35 0.89 10.39
C HIS A 57 -5.84 1.26 10.30
N SER A 58 -6.48 1.51 11.45
CA SER A 58 -7.92 1.76 11.56
C SER A 58 -8.39 2.88 10.65
N SER A 59 -7.70 4.02 10.62
CA SER A 59 -8.06 5.17 9.80
C SER A 59 -7.97 4.89 8.30
N VAL A 60 -6.99 4.09 7.86
CA VAL A 60 -6.86 3.69 6.45
C VAL A 60 -7.98 2.72 6.07
N LYS A 61 -8.29 1.77 6.96
CA LYS A 61 -9.39 0.82 6.76
C LYS A 61 -10.73 1.57 6.61
N ALA A 62 -11.02 2.48 7.54
CA ALA A 62 -12.24 3.29 7.50
C ALA A 62 -12.33 4.14 6.23
N LEU A 63 -11.21 4.71 5.78
CA LEU A 63 -11.19 5.49 4.54
C LEU A 63 -11.45 4.63 3.29
N CYS A 64 -10.82 3.45 3.19
CA CYS A 64 -11.08 2.51 2.11
C CYS A 64 -12.54 2.01 2.12
N GLU A 65 -13.13 1.79 3.31
CA GLU A 65 -14.53 1.39 3.46
C GLU A 65 -15.49 2.51 3.04
N LEU A 66 -15.20 3.76 3.42
CA LEU A 66 -16.01 4.93 3.05
C LEU A 66 -15.98 5.20 1.54
N VAL A 67 -14.82 5.06 0.92
CA VAL A 67 -14.64 5.23 -0.54
C VAL A 67 -15.17 4.00 -1.30
N GLY A 68 -15.24 2.84 -0.65
CA GLY A 68 -15.62 1.56 -1.26
C GLY A 68 -14.55 1.02 -2.22
N PHE A 69 -13.29 1.44 -2.06
CA PHE A 69 -12.23 1.16 -3.03
C PHE A 69 -10.82 1.16 -2.41
N ALA A 70 -9.87 0.53 -3.10
CA ALA A 70 -8.47 0.57 -2.70
C ALA A 70 -7.83 1.91 -3.05
N LEU A 71 -6.90 2.38 -2.21
CA LEU A 71 -6.21 3.65 -2.40
C LEU A 71 -4.77 3.43 -2.88
N THR A 72 -4.34 4.21 -3.86
CA THR A 72 -2.92 4.35 -4.18
C THR A 72 -2.22 5.06 -3.02
N SER A 73 -1.09 4.53 -2.59
CA SER A 73 -0.35 5.04 -1.43
C SER A 73 1.12 5.27 -1.78
N THR A 74 1.64 6.42 -1.37
CA THR A 74 3.07 6.78 -1.37
C THR A 74 3.43 7.41 -0.02
N SER A 75 4.71 7.63 0.23
CA SER A 75 5.14 8.43 1.38
C SER A 75 4.68 9.89 1.22
N ALA A 76 4.22 10.49 2.31
CA ALA A 76 3.78 11.87 2.33
C ALA A 76 5.00 12.81 2.40
N ASN A 77 5.65 13.05 1.27
CA ASN A 77 6.71 14.04 1.11
C ASN A 77 6.86 14.49 -0.34
N LEU A 78 7.38 15.70 -0.52
CA LEU A 78 7.92 16.12 -1.81
C LEU A 78 9.24 15.41 -2.09
N THR A 79 9.60 15.30 -3.37
CA THR A 79 10.86 14.69 -3.79
C THR A 79 12.05 15.45 -3.17
N GLY A 80 12.92 14.72 -2.47
CA GLY A 80 14.08 15.29 -1.76
C GLY A 80 13.81 15.66 -0.30
N GLU A 81 12.55 15.75 0.11
CA GLU A 81 12.16 16.09 1.48
C GLU A 81 11.97 14.84 2.36
N PRO A 82 12.13 14.97 3.69
CA PRO A 82 11.84 13.88 4.61
C PRO A 82 10.32 13.56 4.66
N PRO A 83 9.94 12.29 4.91
CA PRO A 83 8.55 11.88 5.07
C PRO A 83 7.90 12.57 6.27
N CYS A 84 6.73 13.17 6.04
CA CYS A 84 5.91 13.75 7.10
C CYS A 84 5.37 12.66 8.03
N ARG A 85 5.36 12.96 9.34
CA ARG A 85 4.87 12.10 10.43
C ARG A 85 3.69 12.71 11.19
N ILE A 86 3.44 14.01 11.02
CA ILE A 86 2.28 14.72 11.58
C ILE A 86 1.64 15.63 10.53
N ALA A 87 0.38 15.99 10.74
CA ALA A 87 -0.37 16.81 9.79
C ALA A 87 0.24 18.20 9.54
N ASP A 88 0.87 18.80 10.55
CA ASP A 88 1.53 20.10 10.40
C ASP A 88 2.73 20.05 9.46
N GLU A 89 3.49 18.95 9.44
CA GLU A 89 4.57 18.74 8.48
C GLU A 89 4.01 18.62 7.06
N VAL A 90 2.86 17.96 6.89
CA VAL A 90 2.17 17.87 5.60
C VAL A 90 1.73 19.26 5.14
N ARG A 91 1.08 20.04 5.99
CA ARG A 91 0.65 21.41 5.66
C ARG A 91 1.84 22.33 5.36
N SER A 92 2.98 22.13 6.04
CA SER A 92 4.22 22.86 5.78
C SER A 92 4.82 22.54 4.41
N GLN A 93 4.88 21.26 4.02
CA GLN A 93 5.44 20.86 2.72
C GLN A 93 4.48 21.08 1.54
N PHE A 94 3.19 20.77 1.71
CA PHE A 94 2.22 20.72 0.61
C PHE A 94 1.30 21.95 0.54
N GLY A 95 1.33 22.83 1.55
CA GLY A 95 0.52 24.04 1.66
C GLY A 95 -0.59 23.93 2.72
N ALA A 96 -0.97 25.08 3.29
CA ALA A 96 -1.88 25.16 4.43
C ALA A 96 -3.27 24.54 4.16
N ASP A 97 -3.76 24.64 2.92
CA ASP A 97 -5.07 24.13 2.49
C ASP A 97 -5.01 22.68 1.97
N PHE A 98 -3.85 22.01 2.03
CA PHE A 98 -3.73 20.63 1.56
C PHE A 98 -4.55 19.69 2.47
N PRO A 99 -5.44 18.85 1.90
CA PRO A 99 -6.28 17.98 2.70
C PRO A 99 -5.44 16.91 3.39
N VAL A 100 -5.58 16.81 4.70
CA VAL A 100 -4.86 15.83 5.52
C VAL A 100 -5.81 15.21 6.54
N LEU A 101 -5.78 13.88 6.63
CA LEU A 101 -6.45 13.15 7.70
C LEU A 101 -5.54 13.21 8.94
N ASP A 102 -5.91 14.05 9.90
CA ASP A 102 -5.13 14.35 11.10
C ASP A 102 -5.34 13.27 12.18
N GLU A 103 -4.73 12.11 11.95
CA GLU A 103 -4.82 10.94 12.81
C GLU A 103 -3.41 10.50 13.23
N ILE A 104 -3.33 9.81 14.38
CA ILE A 104 -2.05 9.30 14.89
C ILE A 104 -1.49 8.27 13.91
N VAL A 105 -0.22 8.43 13.52
CA VAL A 105 0.50 7.45 12.71
C VAL A 105 0.89 6.23 13.56
N GLY A 106 0.99 5.05 12.93
CA GLY A 106 1.48 3.85 13.61
C GLY A 106 2.97 3.92 13.98
N ASP A 107 3.41 2.97 14.81
CA ASP A 107 4.77 2.94 15.39
C ASP A 107 5.89 2.51 14.42
N ALA A 108 5.55 2.23 13.16
CA ALA A 108 6.52 1.81 12.16
C ALA A 108 7.53 2.93 11.88
N ARG A 109 8.78 2.71 12.27
CA ARG A 109 9.87 3.69 12.04
C ARG A 109 10.46 3.62 10.64
N ASN A 110 10.42 2.43 10.06
CA ASN A 110 10.97 2.11 8.75
C ASN A 110 9.85 1.97 7.69
N PRO A 111 10.17 2.16 6.40
CA PRO A 111 9.30 1.78 5.29
C PRO A 111 8.82 0.33 5.36
N SER A 112 7.75 0.03 4.62
CA SER A 112 7.27 -1.36 4.51
C SER A 112 8.29 -2.27 3.82
N GLU A 113 8.29 -3.55 4.19
CA GLU A 113 8.95 -4.58 3.38
C GLU A 113 8.22 -4.72 2.04
N ILE A 114 8.97 -5.02 0.97
CA ILE A 114 8.39 -5.36 -0.34
C ILE A 114 8.87 -6.76 -0.71
N ARG A 115 7.91 -7.67 -0.97
CA ARG A 115 8.18 -9.08 -1.27
C ARG A 115 7.39 -9.55 -2.49
N ASP A 116 7.95 -10.50 -3.24
CA ASP A 116 7.21 -11.25 -4.25
C ASP A 116 6.25 -12.24 -3.57
N LEU A 117 4.96 -12.24 -3.92
CA LEU A 117 4.01 -13.17 -3.29
C LEU A 117 4.27 -14.64 -3.67
N ARG A 118 4.72 -14.88 -4.92
CA ARG A 118 4.93 -16.23 -5.47
C ARG A 118 6.19 -16.85 -4.88
N THR A 119 7.30 -16.13 -4.93
CA THR A 119 8.62 -16.66 -4.54
C THR A 119 8.98 -16.34 -3.09
N ASN A 120 8.25 -15.44 -2.43
CA ASN A 120 8.60 -14.86 -1.12
C ASN A 120 9.96 -14.12 -1.13
N GLN A 121 10.49 -13.79 -2.31
CA GLN A 121 11.73 -13.05 -2.45
C GLN A 121 11.55 -11.63 -1.91
N LEU A 122 12.51 -11.21 -1.08
CA LEU A 122 12.56 -9.85 -0.52
C LEU A 122 13.22 -8.89 -1.53
N PHE A 123 12.51 -7.85 -1.92
CA PHE A 123 13.02 -6.76 -2.76
C PHE A 123 13.44 -5.53 -1.94
N ARG A 124 12.77 -5.28 -0.81
CA ARG A 124 13.11 -4.20 0.13
C ARG A 124 12.92 -4.66 1.56
N GLN A 125 13.95 -4.49 2.37
CA GLN A 125 14.03 -5.02 3.74
C GLN A 125 13.29 -4.20 4.81
N GLY A 126 12.79 -3.00 4.45
CA GLY A 126 12.11 -2.10 5.38
C GLY A 126 13.08 -1.26 6.18
#